data_AF-A0A0C9T872-F1
#
_entry.id   AF-A0A0C9T872-F1
#
_cell.length_a   1.000
_cell.length_b   1.000
_cell.length_c   1.000
_cell.angle_alpha   90.00
_cell.angle_beta   90.00
_cell.angle_gamma   90.00
#
_symmetry.space_group_name_H-M   'P 1'
#
loop_
_entity.id
_entity.type
_entity.pdbx_description
1 polymer ?
#
loop_
_entity_poly.entity_id
_entity_poly.type
_entity_poly.pdbx_seq_one_letter_code
_entity_poly.pdbx_strand_id
1 'polypeptide(L)'
;YAWAPSGNRARRHDYFVRGRKYSILPALSLDGILHLDVQPRSYTSVLYNDFVSGLLDTMNPFPQRNSVVVMDNASIHKSQALQDLAFSAIKAWIRSNRDYVRGELTGEAACDPYTMLWNAVFSTVTPEKAEGWFRDSGYIA
;
A
#
# COMPACT_ATOMS: atom_id res chain seq x y z
N TYR A 1 6.85 39.59 -9.75
CA TYR A 1 6.11 40.49 -8.84
C TYR A 1 5.43 41.59 -9.65
N ALA A 2 4.31 42.14 -9.17
CA ALA A 2 3.64 43.29 -9.76
C ALA A 2 3.23 44.28 -8.67
N TRP A 3 3.26 45.57 -8.99
CA TRP A 3 2.94 46.66 -8.06
C TRP A 3 1.77 47.46 -8.59
N ALA A 4 0.89 47.91 -7.70
CA ALA A 4 -0.17 48.86 -8.01
C ALA A 4 -0.34 49.86 -6.85
N PRO A 5 -0.79 51.10 -7.14
CA PRO A 5 -1.13 52.08 -6.12
C PRO A 5 -2.19 51.57 -5.13
N SER A 6 -2.21 52.14 -3.92
CA SER A 6 -3.21 51.80 -2.90
C SER A 6 -4.64 51.94 -3.45
N GLY A 7 -5.48 50.95 -3.17
CA GLY A 7 -6.86 50.86 -3.70
C GLY A 7 -7.01 50.20 -5.07
N ASN A 8 -5.90 49.86 -5.75
CA ASN A 8 -5.93 49.20 -7.05
C ASN A 8 -5.40 47.77 -7.01
N ARG A 9 -6.05 46.86 -7.76
CA ARG A 9 -5.60 45.47 -7.88
C ARG A 9 -4.37 45.40 -8.79
N ALA A 10 -3.23 44.99 -8.24
CA ALA A 10 -2.07 44.61 -9.05
C ALA A 10 -2.43 43.41 -9.93
N ARG A 11 -2.36 43.57 -11.26
CA ARG A 11 -2.57 42.50 -12.23
C ARG A 11 -1.22 42.13 -12.86
N ARG A 12 -0.89 40.84 -12.82
CA ARG A 12 0.24 40.26 -13.56
C ARG A 12 -0.31 39.15 -14.43
N HIS A 13 -0.10 39.25 -15.73
CA HIS A 13 -0.22 38.12 -16.62
C HIS A 13 1.17 37.49 -16.72
N ASP A 14 1.29 36.24 -16.29
CA ASP A 14 2.50 35.45 -16.50
C ASP A 14 2.20 34.41 -17.56
N TYR A 15 3.14 34.15 -18.45
CA TYR A 15 2.99 33.05 -19.40
C TYR A 15 3.17 31.76 -18.61
N PHE A 16 2.13 30.92 -18.54
CA PHE A 16 2.26 29.59 -17.95
C PHE A 16 3.02 28.68 -18.92
N VAL A 17 4.35 28.82 -18.95
CA VAL A 17 5.23 27.94 -19.73
C VAL A 17 5.23 26.57 -19.04
N ARG A 18 4.41 25.63 -19.56
CA ARG A 18 4.44 24.23 -19.10
C ARG A 18 5.70 23.56 -19.65
N GLY A 19 6.76 23.53 -18.84
CA GLY A 19 7.83 22.55 -19.03
C GLY A 19 7.29 21.12 -18.91
N ARG A 20 8.11 20.13 -19.30
CA ARG A 20 7.75 18.71 -19.12
C ARG A 20 7.63 18.40 -17.63
N LYS A 21 6.48 17.85 -17.22
CA LYS A 21 6.23 17.44 -15.83
C LYS A 21 6.60 15.97 -15.65
N TYR A 22 7.13 15.66 -14.47
CA TYR A 22 7.40 14.31 -14.04
C TYR A 22 6.65 14.03 -12.73
N SER A 23 6.14 12.82 -12.60
CA SER A 23 5.63 12.26 -11.36
C SER A 23 6.69 11.35 -10.77
N ILE A 24 6.86 11.42 -9.45
CA ILE A 24 7.85 10.67 -8.68
C ILE A 24 7.09 9.93 -7.59
N LEU A 25 7.35 8.63 -7.46
CA LEU A 25 6.73 7.77 -6.44
C LEU A 25 7.83 7.04 -5.67
N PRO A 26 8.26 7.58 -4.51
CA PRO A 26 9.22 6.92 -3.62
C PRO A 26 8.51 6.11 -2.53
N ALA A 27 9.01 4.91 -2.24
CA ALA A 27 8.74 4.18 -1.00
C ALA A 27 9.89 4.44 -0.02
N LEU A 28 9.58 5.05 1.12
CA LEU A 28 10.55 5.44 2.12
C LEU A 28 10.48 4.52 3.35
N SER A 29 11.64 4.25 3.94
CA SER A 29 11.82 3.61 5.24
C SER A 29 12.69 4.49 6.15
N LEU A 30 12.83 4.10 7.41
CA LEU A 30 13.77 4.74 8.34
C LEU A 30 15.23 4.60 7.91
N ASP A 31 15.55 3.60 7.09
CA ASP A 31 16.90 3.34 6.59
C ASP A 31 17.14 3.96 5.19
N GLY A 32 16.16 4.68 4.62
CA GLY A 32 16.25 5.35 3.32
C GLY A 32 15.19 4.90 2.29
N ILE A 33 15.43 5.17 1.01
CA ILE A 33 14.51 4.81 -0.08
C ILE A 33 14.60 3.30 -0.36
N LEU A 34 13.46 2.60 -0.28
CA LEU A 34 13.35 1.18 -0.63
C LEU A 34 13.07 0.94 -2.10
N HIS A 35 12.21 1.78 -2.69
CA HIS A 35 11.82 1.68 -4.10
C HIS A 35 11.51 3.07 -4.66
N LEU A 36 11.79 3.30 -5.94
CA LEU A 36 11.58 4.59 -6.61
C LEU A 36 11.14 4.36 -8.04
N ASP A 37 10.06 5.03 -8.44
CA ASP A 37 9.64 5.13 -9.83
C ASP A 37 9.47 6.61 -10.23
N VAL A 38 9.83 6.93 -11.48
CA VAL A 38 9.79 8.30 -12.04
C VAL A 38 9.28 8.25 -13.46
N GLN A 39 8.18 8.96 -13.73
CA GLN A 39 7.54 8.94 -15.04
C GLN A 39 7.14 10.33 -15.54
N PRO A 40 7.20 10.62 -16.85
CA PRO A 40 6.77 11.89 -17.43
C PRO A 40 5.24 12.00 -17.62
N ARG A 41 4.47 11.29 -16.80
CA ARG A 41 3.00 11.15 -16.89
C ARG A 41 2.42 10.93 -15.48
N SER A 42 1.12 11.19 -15.32
CA SER A 42 0.41 10.88 -14.07
C SER A 42 0.29 9.37 -13.85
N TYR A 43 0.28 8.94 -12.59
CA TYR A 43 0.02 7.55 -12.23
C TYR A 43 -1.43 7.15 -12.50
N THR A 44 -1.58 5.98 -13.13
CA THR A 44 -2.84 5.25 -13.22
C THR A 44 -2.82 4.12 -12.19
N SER A 45 -3.97 3.50 -11.90
CA SER A 45 -4.01 2.32 -11.03
C SER A 45 -3.10 1.19 -11.52
N VAL A 46 -2.96 1.00 -12.84
CA VAL A 46 -2.07 -0.03 -13.41
C VAL A 46 -0.61 0.26 -13.08
N LEU A 47 -0.13 1.47 -13.40
CA LEU A 47 1.25 1.87 -13.12
C LEU A 47 1.55 1.85 -11.61
N TYR A 48 0.55 2.18 -10.80
CA TYR A 48 0.65 2.10 -9.34
C TYR A 48 0.79 0.66 -8.85
N ASN A 49 0.01 -0.27 -9.41
CA ASN A 49 0.11 -1.69 -9.04
C ASN A 49 1.48 -2.27 -9.42
N ASP A 50 2.02 -1.89 -10.57
CA ASP A 50 3.37 -2.30 -11.00
C ASP A 50 4.43 -1.80 -10.01
N PHE A 51 4.32 -0.54 -9.58
CA PHE A 51 5.16 0.03 -8.53
C PHE A 51 5.05 -0.76 -7.22
N VAL A 52 3.83 -1.08 -6.77
CA VAL A 52 3.64 -1.84 -5.51
C VAL A 52 4.17 -3.27 -5.64
N SER A 53 4.01 -3.91 -6.80
CA SER A 53 4.61 -5.22 -7.04
C SER A 53 6.13 -5.18 -6.89
N GLY A 54 6.80 -4.19 -7.51
CA GLY A 54 8.25 -4.00 -7.38
C GLY A 54 8.70 -3.63 -5.96
N LEU A 55 7.89 -2.85 -5.23
CA LEU A 55 8.13 -2.56 -3.82
C LEU A 55 8.07 -3.83 -2.97
N LEU A 56 7.07 -4.69 -3.17
CA LEU A 56 6.89 -5.91 -2.37
C LEU A 56 8.09 -6.87 -2.48
N ASP A 57 8.81 -6.87 -3.60
CA ASP A 57 10.05 -7.66 -3.76
C ASP A 57 11.19 -7.19 -2.84
N THR A 58 11.13 -5.94 -2.37
CA THR A 58 12.13 -5.34 -1.47
C THR A 58 11.70 -5.34 0.00
N MET A 59 10.45 -5.72 0.27
CA MET A 59 9.88 -5.76 1.62
C MET A 59 10.09 -7.11 2.27
N ASN A 60 10.11 -7.11 3.61
CA ASN A 60 10.20 -8.34 4.38
C ASN A 60 8.83 -8.83 4.85
N PRO A 61 8.68 -10.13 5.17
CA PRO A 61 7.50 -10.62 5.86
C PRO A 61 7.30 -9.93 7.21
N PHE A 62 6.05 -9.61 7.53
CA PHE A 62 5.69 -9.07 8.85
C PHE A 62 6.02 -10.08 9.97
N PRO A 63 6.58 -9.67 11.14
CA PRO A 63 6.82 -8.30 11.65
C PRO A 63 8.25 -7.77 11.42
N GLN A 64 8.97 -8.25 10.42
CA GLN A 64 10.36 -7.83 10.21
C GLN A 64 10.45 -6.35 9.78
N ARG A 65 11.66 -5.78 9.77
CA ARG A 65 11.85 -4.41 9.27
C ARG A 65 11.30 -4.27 7.85
N ASN A 66 10.67 -3.13 7.54
CA ASN A 66 10.14 -2.82 6.20
C ASN A 66 9.06 -3.82 5.73
N SER A 67 8.19 -4.27 6.63
CA SER A 67 7.14 -5.24 6.34
C SER A 67 5.73 -4.67 6.21
N VAL A 68 5.56 -3.36 6.36
CA VAL A 68 4.26 -2.68 6.30
C VAL A 68 4.33 -1.49 5.36
N VAL A 69 3.41 -1.43 4.40
CA VAL A 69 3.23 -0.27 3.52
C VAL A 69 2.17 0.65 4.10
N VAL A 70 2.48 1.92 4.26
CA VAL A 70 1.53 2.97 4.64
C VAL A 70 1.39 3.96 3.48
N MET A 71 0.16 4.22 3.06
CA MET A 71 -0.19 5.05 1.90
C MET A 71 -1.41 5.92 2.25
N ASP A 72 -1.59 7.04 1.57
CA ASP A 72 -2.80 7.85 1.71
C ASP A 72 -4.02 7.17 1.06
N ASN A 73 -5.22 7.69 1.30
CA ASN A 73 -6.47 7.09 0.82
C ASN A 73 -6.84 7.55 -0.60
N ALA A 74 -5.86 7.60 -1.51
CA ALA A 74 -6.09 7.98 -2.90
C ALA A 74 -6.96 6.93 -3.62
N SER A 75 -7.81 7.36 -4.56
CA SER A 75 -8.70 6.45 -5.28
C SER A 75 -7.95 5.40 -6.10
N ILE A 76 -6.76 5.75 -6.61
CA ILE A 76 -5.90 4.82 -7.36
C ILE A 76 -5.39 3.65 -6.50
N HIS A 77 -5.40 3.77 -5.17
CA HIS A 77 -5.00 2.72 -4.22
C HIS A 77 -6.12 1.71 -3.95
N LYS A 78 -7.29 1.85 -4.58
CA LYS A 78 -8.45 0.97 -4.35
C LYS A 78 -8.66 -0.03 -5.49
N SER A 79 -7.65 -0.22 -6.34
CA SER A 79 -7.77 -1.13 -7.48
C SER A 79 -7.91 -2.58 -7.01
N GLN A 80 -8.70 -3.39 -7.72
CA GLN A 80 -8.88 -4.82 -7.39
C GLN A 80 -7.54 -5.56 -7.38
N ALA A 81 -6.67 -5.27 -8.34
CA ALA A 81 -5.36 -5.88 -8.42
C ALA A 81 -4.47 -5.52 -7.20
N LEU A 82 -4.60 -4.32 -6.63
CA LEU A 82 -3.90 -3.97 -5.40
C LEU A 82 -4.44 -4.75 -4.20
N GLN A 83 -5.77 -4.94 -4.13
CA GLN A 83 -6.37 -5.80 -3.11
C GLN A 83 -5.84 -7.23 -3.26
N ASP A 84 -5.79 -7.77 -4.48
CA ASP A 84 -5.27 -9.10 -4.76
C ASP A 84 -3.78 -9.22 -4.38
N LEU A 85 -2.99 -8.15 -4.55
CA LEU A 85 -1.61 -8.07 -4.06
C LEU A 85 -1.56 -8.10 -2.53
N ALA A 86 -2.40 -7.36 -1.83
CA ALA A 86 -2.50 -7.40 -0.36
C ALA A 86 -2.92 -8.79 0.16
N PHE A 87 -3.84 -9.47 -0.52
CA PHE A 87 -4.21 -10.85 -0.24
C PHE A 87 -3.09 -11.85 -0.55
N SER A 88 -1.99 -11.44 -1.17
CA SER A 88 -0.85 -12.34 -1.46
C SER A 88 -0.20 -12.87 -0.21
N ALA A 89 -0.21 -12.14 0.91
CA ALA A 89 0.28 -12.66 2.20
C ALA A 89 -0.60 -13.81 2.72
N ILE A 90 -1.93 -13.67 2.64
CA ILE A 90 -2.88 -14.74 2.98
C ILE A 90 -2.74 -15.92 2.02
N LYS A 91 -2.61 -15.65 0.71
CA LYS A 91 -2.33 -16.67 -0.31
C LYS A 91 -0.98 -17.37 -0.07
N ALA A 92 0.04 -16.66 0.38
CA ALA A 92 1.35 -17.21 0.71
C ALA A 92 1.28 -18.11 1.96
N TRP A 93 0.53 -17.71 2.99
CA TRP A 93 0.23 -18.56 4.14
C TRP A 93 -0.50 -19.84 3.70
N ILE A 94 -1.53 -19.72 2.87
CA ILE A 94 -2.27 -20.88 2.32
C ILE A 94 -1.33 -21.82 1.56
N ARG A 95 -0.43 -21.28 0.72
CA ARG A 95 0.56 -22.06 -0.03
C ARG A 95 1.58 -22.74 0.89
N SER A 96 1.98 -22.08 1.97
CA SER A 96 2.95 -22.61 2.95
C SER A 96 2.33 -23.65 3.89
N ASN A 97 1.01 -23.63 4.05
CA ASN A 97 0.24 -24.57 4.88
C ASN A 97 -0.59 -25.53 4.02
N ARG A 98 -0.11 -25.84 2.80
CA ARG A 98 -0.88 -26.54 1.75
C ARG A 98 -1.53 -27.83 2.22
N ASP A 99 -0.79 -28.68 2.95
CA ASP A 99 -1.28 -30.00 3.35
C ASP A 99 -2.40 -29.90 4.39
N TYR A 100 -2.26 -28.97 5.33
CA TYR A 100 -3.29 -28.63 6.31
C TYR A 100 -4.54 -28.06 5.60
N VAL A 101 -4.34 -27.07 4.72
CA VAL A 101 -5.44 -26.45 3.96
C VAL A 101 -6.17 -27.47 3.09
N ARG A 102 -5.43 -28.41 2.48
CA ARG A 102 -6.03 -29.45 1.64
C ARG A 102 -6.88 -30.43 2.46
N GLY A 103 -6.45 -30.75 3.69
CA GLY A 103 -7.22 -31.58 4.62
C GLY A 103 -8.52 -30.93 5.07
N GLU A 104 -8.51 -29.64 5.35
CA GLU A 104 -9.71 -28.89 5.78
C GLU A 104 -10.70 -28.61 4.63
N LEU A 105 -10.27 -28.71 3.37
CA LEU A 105 -11.11 -28.47 2.19
C LEU A 105 -11.72 -29.75 1.59
N THR A 106 -11.56 -30.91 2.21
CA THR A 106 -12.11 -32.19 1.69
C THR A 106 -13.63 -32.29 1.81
N GLY A 107 -14.25 -31.48 2.69
CA GLY A 107 -15.69 -31.48 2.93
C GLY A 107 -16.18 -32.63 3.82
N GLU A 108 -15.26 -33.32 4.51
CA GLU A 108 -15.60 -34.33 5.51
C GLU A 108 -16.21 -33.68 6.76
N ALA A 109 -17.00 -34.44 7.53
CA ALA A 109 -17.75 -33.90 8.67
C ALA A 109 -16.88 -33.32 9.80
N ALA A 110 -15.59 -33.64 9.81
CA ALA A 110 -14.62 -33.12 10.79
C ALA A 110 -13.89 -31.84 10.32
N CYS A 111 -14.08 -31.43 9.06
CA CYS A 111 -13.43 -30.27 8.47
C CYS A 111 -14.15 -28.97 8.84
N ASP A 112 -13.36 -27.92 9.08
CA ASP A 112 -13.88 -26.57 9.27
C ASP A 112 -13.03 -25.54 8.49
N PRO A 113 -13.29 -25.41 7.18
CA PRO A 113 -12.55 -24.47 6.34
C PRO A 113 -12.81 -23.01 6.71
N TYR A 114 -13.93 -22.70 7.39
CA TYR A 114 -14.22 -21.35 7.85
C TYR A 114 -13.34 -20.99 9.05
N THR A 115 -13.23 -21.88 10.03
CA THR A 115 -12.30 -21.72 11.16
C THR A 115 -10.85 -21.72 10.70
N MET A 116 -10.49 -22.54 9.71
CA MET A 116 -9.16 -22.51 9.09
C MET A 116 -8.84 -21.15 8.45
N LEU A 117 -9.76 -20.61 7.63
CA LEU A 117 -9.59 -19.29 7.01
C LEU A 117 -9.61 -18.16 8.04
N TRP A 118 -10.46 -18.25 9.07
CA TRP A 118 -10.46 -17.35 10.21
C TRP A 118 -9.11 -17.36 10.93
N ASN A 119 -8.59 -18.54 11.27
CA ASN A 119 -7.27 -18.67 11.88
C ASN A 119 -6.18 -18.11 10.99
N ALA A 120 -6.22 -18.34 9.67
CA ALA A 120 -5.26 -17.78 8.73
C ALA A 120 -5.26 -16.24 8.77
N VAL A 121 -6.44 -15.61 8.72
CA VAL A 121 -6.61 -14.16 8.73
C VAL A 121 -6.20 -13.55 10.08
N PHE A 122 -6.65 -14.13 11.19
CA PHE A 122 -6.44 -13.56 12.53
C PHE A 122 -5.09 -13.92 13.15
N SER A 123 -4.46 -15.03 12.76
CA SER A 123 -3.05 -15.30 13.14
C SER A 123 -2.06 -14.44 12.36
N THR A 124 -2.39 -14.09 11.10
CA THR A 124 -1.55 -13.19 10.31
C THR A 124 -1.75 -11.73 10.73
N VAL A 125 -2.99 -11.30 10.98
CA VAL A 125 -3.37 -9.95 11.43
C VAL A 125 -3.99 -10.02 12.83
N THR A 126 -3.15 -10.08 13.87
CA THR A 126 -3.61 -10.16 15.28
C THR A 126 -4.03 -8.80 15.84
N PRO A 127 -4.88 -8.75 16.87
CA PRO A 127 -5.28 -7.51 17.54
C PRO A 127 -4.10 -6.67 18.07
N GLU A 128 -3.07 -7.30 18.64
CA GLU A 128 -1.87 -6.60 19.13
C GLU A 128 -1.06 -5.98 17.98
N LYS A 129 -1.05 -6.65 16.82
CA LYS A 129 -0.40 -6.13 15.61
C LYS A 129 -1.18 -4.96 15.02
N ALA A 130 -2.51 -5.04 15.03
CA ALA A 130 -3.37 -3.93 14.62
C ALA A 130 -3.26 -2.75 15.58
N GLU A 131 -3.25 -2.99 16.89
CA GLU A 131 -3.09 -1.95 17.92
C GLU A 131 -1.73 -1.28 17.85
N GLY A 132 -0.64 -2.04 17.68
CA GLY A 132 0.69 -1.49 17.43
C GLY A 132 0.70 -0.59 16.19
N TRP A 133 0.03 -1.02 15.11
CA TRP A 133 -0.10 -0.22 13.89
C TRP A 133 -0.84 1.11 14.12
N PHE A 134 -1.95 1.10 14.87
CA PHE A 134 -2.70 2.31 15.18
C PHE A 134 -1.99 3.23 16.18
N ARG A 135 -1.28 2.69 17.17
CA ARG A 135 -0.46 3.45 18.13
C ARG A 135 0.71 4.15 17.45
N ASP A 136 1.50 3.43 16.66
CA ASP A 136 2.68 3.98 15.97
C ASP A 136 2.31 4.96 14.84
N SER A 137 1.09 4.87 14.32
CA SER A 137 0.53 5.82 13.36
C SER A 137 -0.14 7.04 14.01
N GLY A 138 -0.16 7.13 15.35
CA GLY A 138 -0.73 8.26 16.11
C GLY A 138 -2.26 8.34 16.10
N TYR A 139 -2.96 7.27 15.70
CA TYR A 139 -4.43 7.19 15.75
C TYR A 139 -4.96 6.78 17.12
N ILE A 140 -4.10 6.18 17.95
CA ILE A 140 -4.39 5.87 19.35
C ILE A 140 -3.35 6.61 20.19
N ALA A 141 -3.82 7.41 21.14
CA ALA A 141 -3.00 8.19 22.06
C ALA A 141 -2.33 7.31 23.13
#